data_AF-A0A9P1EM06-F1
#
_entry.id   AF-A0A9P1EM06-F1
#
_cell.length_a   1.000
_cell.length_b   1.000
_cell.length_c   1.000
_cell.angle_alpha   90.00
_cell.angle_beta   90.00
_cell.angle_gamma   90.00
#
_symmetry.space_group_name_H-M   'P 1'
#
loop_
_entity.id
_entity.type
_entity.pdbx_description
1 polymer ?
#
loop_
_entity_poly.entity_id
_entity_poly.type
_entity_poly.pdbx_seq_one_letter_code
_entity_poly.pdbx_strand_id
1 'polypeptide(L)'
;MASELEELIGFLSSPSPIVKKAAVDIVRDYTGSEDGIQFLGEHSSILLPSLSRLLAESKEVSEPAAQALVNLSPNPQLAGQMVDMNIIKMTMEILYKQDCEIMHLLVMLLVNLTQLDAGVDLLIKVMERCMACML
;
A
#
# COMPACT_ATOMS: atom_id res chain seq x y z
N MET A 1 -17.92 18.79 5.75
CA MET A 1 -16.97 18.65 6.87
C MET A 1 -16.29 17.31 6.66
N ALA A 2 -14.97 17.25 6.79
CA ALA A 2 -14.27 15.97 6.69
C ALA A 2 -14.72 15.07 7.85
N SER A 3 -14.87 13.77 7.61
CA SER A 3 -15.09 12.82 8.71
C SER A 3 -13.84 12.72 9.59
N GLU A 4 -13.97 12.20 10.82
CA GLU A 4 -12.81 11.94 11.69
C GLU A 4 -11.78 11.03 11.01
N LEU A 5 -12.25 10.06 10.20
CA LEU A 5 -11.37 9.19 9.43
C LEU A 5 -10.67 9.93 8.28
N GLU A 6 -11.36 10.81 7.57
CA GLU A 6 -10.74 11.63 6.52
C GLU A 6 -9.66 12.56 7.09
N GLU A 7 -9.88 13.09 8.29
CA GLU A 7 -8.86 13.86 9.02
C GLU A 7 -7.66 12.99 9.40
N LEU A 8 -7.91 11.78 9.93
CA LEU A 8 -6.86 10.79 10.21
C LEU A 8 -6.03 10.45 8.96
N ILE A 9 -6.68 10.21 7.82
CA ILE A 9 -6.01 9.96 6.53
C ILE A 9 -5.22 11.19 6.10
N GLY A 10 -5.72 12.41 6.35
CA GLY A 10 -5.00 13.66 6.13
C GLY A 10 -3.66 13.71 6.88
N PHE A 11 -3.60 13.21 8.11
CA PHE A 11 -2.37 13.16 8.90
C PHE A 11 -1.28 12.22 8.35
N LEU A 12 -1.62 11.28 7.45
CA LEU A 12 -0.61 10.49 6.72
C LEU A 12 0.29 11.36 5.83
N SER A 13 -0.16 12.56 5.46
CA SER A 13 0.62 13.53 4.70
C SER A 13 1.32 14.57 5.57
N SER A 14 1.28 14.44 6.90
CA SER A 14 1.85 15.41 7.82
C SER A 14 3.37 15.56 7.63
N PRO A 15 3.92 16.79 7.67
CA PRO A 15 5.37 17.00 7.66
C PRO A 15 6.04 16.54 8.96
N SER A 16 5.26 16.33 10.04
CA SER A 16 5.78 15.82 11.32
C SER A 16 5.89 14.29 11.27
N PRO A 17 7.10 13.70 11.39
CA PRO A 17 7.28 12.25 11.38
C PRO A 17 6.50 11.55 12.49
N ILE A 18 6.41 12.17 13.67
CA ILE A 18 5.68 11.63 14.83
C ILE A 18 4.18 11.54 14.53
N VAL A 19 3.61 12.59 13.95
CA VAL A 19 2.18 12.62 13.59
C VAL A 19 1.89 11.62 12.48
N LYS A 20 2.74 11.60 11.44
CA LYS A 20 2.64 10.65 10.33
C LYS A 20 2.69 9.20 10.83
N LYS A 21 3.63 8.90 11.72
CA LYS A 21 3.77 7.58 12.36
C LYS A 21 2.53 7.21 13.17
N ALA A 22 2.08 8.08 14.07
CA ALA A 22 0.87 7.82 14.85
C ALA A 22 -0.35 7.57 13.96
N ALA A 23 -0.51 8.36 12.89
CA ALA A 23 -1.62 8.20 11.95
C ALA A 23 -1.58 6.84 11.22
N VAL A 24 -0.42 6.43 10.70
CA VAL A 24 -0.31 5.16 10.00
C VAL A 24 -0.45 3.95 10.94
N ASP A 25 -0.02 4.07 12.20
CA ASP A 25 -0.25 3.03 13.20
C ASP A 25 -1.73 2.83 13.50
N ILE A 26 -2.48 3.92 13.69
CA ILE A 26 -3.92 3.85 13.91
C ILE A 26 -4.61 3.20 12.69
N VAL A 27 -4.27 3.65 11.48
CA VAL A 27 -4.82 3.07 10.23
C VAL A 27 -4.51 1.57 10.14
N ARG A 28 -3.27 1.15 10.42
CA ARG A 28 -2.91 -0.27 10.47
C ARG A 28 -3.78 -1.01 11.49
N ASP A 29 -4.00 -0.46 12.67
CA ASP A 29 -4.77 -1.16 13.72
C ASP A 29 -6.24 -1.37 13.32
N TYR A 30 -6.83 -0.43 12.57
CA TYR A 30 -8.16 -0.64 11.96
C TYR A 30 -8.18 -1.82 10.97
N THR A 31 -7.07 -2.12 10.29
CA THR A 31 -7.02 -3.30 9.39
C THR A 31 -6.98 -4.64 10.13
N GLY A 32 -6.96 -4.64 11.47
CA GLY A 32 -6.98 -5.85 12.31
C GLY A 32 -8.35 -6.52 12.46
N SER A 33 -9.43 -5.93 11.91
CA SER A 33 -10.78 -6.50 11.94
C SER A 33 -11.50 -6.33 10.61
N GLU A 34 -12.49 -7.18 10.34
CA GLU A 34 -13.32 -7.08 9.12
C GLU A 34 -14.10 -5.76 9.06
N ASP A 35 -14.72 -5.36 10.18
CA ASP A 35 -15.43 -4.08 10.29
C ASP A 35 -14.51 -2.88 10.00
N GLY A 36 -13.27 -2.92 10.49
CA GLY A 36 -12.30 -1.86 10.25
C GLY A 36 -11.80 -1.84 8.80
N ILE A 37 -11.62 -3.00 8.17
CA ILE A 37 -11.34 -3.09 6.72
C ILE A 37 -12.50 -2.51 5.90
N GLN A 38 -13.75 -2.84 6.25
CA GLN A 38 -14.92 -2.29 5.58
C GLN A 38 -14.99 -0.77 5.72
N PHE A 39 -14.84 -0.27 6.95
CA PHE A 39 -14.85 1.17 7.26
C PHE A 39 -13.76 1.94 6.51
N LEU A 40 -12.53 1.40 6.47
CA LEU A 40 -11.44 1.97 5.68
C LEU A 40 -11.71 1.90 4.17
N GLY A 41 -12.35 0.83 3.70
CA GLY A 41 -12.69 0.61 2.30
C GLY A 41 -13.65 1.66 1.72
N GLU A 42 -14.56 2.21 2.53
CA GLU A 42 -15.45 3.31 2.16
C GLU A 42 -14.67 4.59 1.77
N HIS A 43 -13.43 4.73 2.26
CA HIS A 43 -12.52 5.85 1.97
C HIS A 43 -11.30 5.44 1.13
N SER A 44 -11.37 4.29 0.46
CA SER A 44 -10.27 3.71 -0.34
C SER A 44 -9.65 4.66 -1.36
N SER A 45 -10.46 5.54 -1.97
CA SER A 45 -10.03 6.51 -2.99
C SER A 45 -8.98 7.51 -2.49
N ILE A 46 -8.96 7.81 -1.19
CA ILE A 46 -7.96 8.69 -0.56
C ILE A 46 -6.97 7.91 0.31
N LEU A 47 -7.40 6.80 0.91
CA LEU A 47 -6.60 5.96 1.79
C LEU A 47 -5.48 5.25 1.03
N LEU A 48 -5.82 4.53 -0.05
CA LEU A 48 -4.86 3.73 -0.80
C LEU A 48 -3.72 4.57 -1.40
N PRO A 49 -3.97 5.75 -2.02
CA PRO A 49 -2.87 6.58 -2.52
C PRO A 49 -2.01 7.14 -1.37
N SER A 50 -2.62 7.43 -0.23
CA SER A 50 -1.90 7.92 0.95
C SER A 50 -0.97 6.86 1.52
N LEU A 51 -1.45 5.64 1.73
CA LEU A 51 -0.63 4.51 2.18
C LEU A 51 0.48 4.16 1.18
N SER A 52 0.18 4.15 -0.12
CA SER A 52 1.16 3.82 -1.16
C SER A 52 2.37 4.77 -1.14
N ARG A 53 2.12 6.07 -0.93
CA ARG A 53 3.18 7.08 -0.84
C ARG A 53 4.15 6.82 0.31
N LEU A 54 3.64 6.28 1.43
CA LEU A 54 4.43 6.00 2.63
C LEU A 54 5.40 4.82 2.45
N LEU A 55 5.24 3.99 1.42
CA LEU A 55 6.14 2.86 1.17
C LEU A 55 7.58 3.29 0.84
N ALA A 56 7.79 4.54 0.43
CA ALA A 56 9.11 5.09 0.13
C ALA A 56 9.74 5.89 1.29
N GLU A 57 9.07 5.96 2.45
CA GLU A 57 9.55 6.67 3.65
C GLU A 57 10.51 5.80 4.49
N SER A 58 10.91 6.27 5.68
CA SER A 58 11.66 5.47 6.64
C SER A 58 10.90 4.22 7.07
N LYS A 59 11.63 3.16 7.46
CA LYS A 59 11.04 1.90 7.92
C LYS A 59 9.93 2.07 8.94
N GLU A 60 10.13 2.96 9.92
CA GLU A 60 9.16 3.21 11.00
C GLU A 60 7.76 3.57 10.48
N VAL A 61 7.70 4.24 9.31
CA VAL A 61 6.47 4.67 8.64
C VAL A 61 6.08 3.71 7.52
N SER A 62 7.04 3.21 6.74
CA SER A 62 6.75 2.35 5.59
C SER A 62 6.28 0.96 6.00
N GLU A 63 6.78 0.42 7.11
CA GLU A 63 6.41 -0.91 7.63
C GLU A 63 4.92 -0.99 8.01
N PRO A 64 4.36 -0.12 8.89
CA PRO A 64 2.92 -0.14 9.18
C PRO A 64 2.07 0.20 7.95
N ALA A 65 2.56 1.05 7.03
CA ALA A 65 1.84 1.33 5.78
C ALA A 65 1.73 0.07 4.90
N ALA A 66 2.83 -0.67 4.75
CA ALA A 66 2.86 -1.92 4.02
C ALA A 66 2.00 -2.99 4.68
N GLN A 67 2.02 -3.11 6.01
CA GLN A 67 1.13 -4.00 6.76
C GLN A 67 -0.34 -3.68 6.52
N ALA A 68 -0.73 -2.40 6.56
CA ALA A 68 -2.09 -1.98 6.27
C ALA A 68 -2.52 -2.37 4.84
N LEU A 69 -1.67 -2.12 3.83
CA LEU A 69 -1.96 -2.53 2.45
C LEU A 69 -2.07 -4.06 2.31
N VAL A 70 -1.18 -4.82 2.94
CA VAL A 70 -1.24 -6.29 2.98
C VAL A 70 -2.56 -6.77 3.58
N ASN A 71 -3.04 -6.17 4.67
CA ASN A 71 -4.29 -6.57 5.32
C ASN A 71 -5.54 -6.16 4.52
N LEU A 72 -5.47 -5.08 3.74
CA LEU A 72 -6.57 -4.63 2.88
C LEU A 72 -6.67 -5.44 1.57
N SER A 73 -5.53 -5.91 1.05
CA SER A 73 -5.41 -6.56 -0.27
C SER A 73 -6.10 -7.93 -0.45
N PRO A 74 -6.53 -8.70 0.58
CA PRO A 74 -7.38 -9.87 0.39
C PRO A 74 -8.79 -9.51 -0.07
N ASN A 75 -9.25 -8.27 0.17
CA ASN A 75 -10.53 -7.80 -0.34
C ASN A 75 -10.42 -7.56 -1.86
N PRO A 76 -11.17 -8.29 -2.72
CA PRO A 76 -11.01 -8.20 -4.17
C PRO A 76 -11.31 -6.81 -4.76
N GLN A 77 -12.23 -6.05 -4.16
CA GLN A 77 -12.55 -4.70 -4.59
C GLN A 77 -11.37 -3.76 -4.33
N LEU A 78 -10.79 -3.82 -3.14
CA LEU A 78 -9.63 -3.01 -2.77
C LEU A 78 -8.39 -3.42 -3.58
N ALA A 79 -8.17 -4.73 -3.77
CA ALA A 79 -7.10 -5.25 -4.62
C ALA A 79 -7.22 -4.74 -6.07
N GLY A 80 -8.44 -4.74 -6.63
CA GLY A 80 -8.70 -4.19 -7.97
C GLY A 80 -8.30 -2.71 -8.06
N GLN A 81 -8.70 -1.89 -7.08
CA GLN A 81 -8.29 -0.49 -7.01
C GLN A 81 -6.76 -0.33 -6.90
N MET A 82 -6.09 -1.15 -6.09
CA MET A 82 -4.63 -1.15 -5.97
C MET A 82 -3.94 -1.47 -7.31
N VAL A 83 -4.46 -2.42 -8.08
CA VAL A 83 -3.97 -2.77 -9.41
C VAL A 83 -4.17 -1.60 -10.38
N ASP A 84 -5.37 -1.00 -10.43
CA ASP A 84 -5.67 0.15 -11.29
C ASP A 84 -4.76 1.36 -10.99
N MET A 85 -4.38 1.51 -9.72
CA MET A 85 -3.46 2.55 -9.25
C MET A 85 -1.98 2.24 -9.52
N ASN A 86 -1.65 1.14 -10.19
CA ASN A 86 -0.29 0.70 -10.47
C ASN A 86 0.56 0.45 -9.21
N ILE A 87 -0.04 0.04 -8.10
CA ILE A 87 0.72 -0.28 -6.88
C ILE A 87 1.73 -1.39 -7.13
N ILE A 88 1.41 -2.40 -7.96
CA ILE A 88 2.35 -3.47 -8.35
C ILE A 88 3.65 -2.89 -8.92
N LYS A 89 3.55 -1.91 -9.82
CA LYS A 89 4.72 -1.26 -10.42
C LYS A 89 5.55 -0.55 -9.35
N MET A 90 4.90 0.24 -8.49
CA MET A 90 5.56 0.96 -7.39
C MET A 90 6.24 -0.02 -6.42
N THR A 91 5.57 -1.12 -6.04
CA THR A 91 6.10 -2.15 -5.17
C THR A 91 7.36 -2.78 -5.77
N MET A 92 7.35 -3.11 -7.06
CA MET A 92 8.53 -3.64 -7.76
C MET A 92 9.68 -2.64 -7.80
N GLU A 93 9.41 -1.35 -8.07
CA GLU A 93 10.42 -0.29 -8.05
C GLU A 93 11.09 -0.16 -6.67
N ILE A 94 10.35 -0.37 -5.58
CA ILE A 94 10.90 -0.35 -4.22
C ILE A 94 11.71 -1.62 -3.94
N LEU A 95 11.22 -2.80 -4.34
CA LEU A 95 11.91 -4.08 -4.16
C LEU A 95 13.27 -4.14 -4.87
N TYR A 96 13.43 -3.43 -6.00
CA TYR A 96 14.70 -3.37 -6.72
C TYR A 96 15.74 -2.43 -6.08
N LYS A 97 15.37 -1.63 -5.08
CA LYS A 97 16.35 -0.80 -4.35
C LYS A 97 17.20 -1.69 -3.43
N GLN A 98 18.49 -1.35 -3.32
CA GLN A 98 19.35 -1.95 -2.30
C GLN A 98 18.79 -1.63 -0.91
N ASP A 99 18.92 -2.58 0.02
CA ASP A 99 18.50 -2.45 1.43
C ASP A 99 17.00 -2.22 1.67
N CYS A 100 16.13 -2.89 0.90
CA CYS A 100 14.68 -2.87 1.14
C CYS A 100 14.29 -3.57 2.46
N GLU A 101 14.14 -2.82 3.54
CA GLU A 101 13.85 -3.37 4.88
C GLU A 101 12.44 -3.98 5.04
N ILE A 102 11.49 -3.57 4.20
CA ILE A 102 10.10 -4.07 4.21
C ILE A 102 9.82 -5.11 3.12
N MET A 103 10.87 -5.71 2.54
CA MET A 103 10.79 -6.65 1.41
C MET A 103 9.72 -7.74 1.61
N HIS A 104 9.68 -8.35 2.79
CA HIS A 104 8.74 -9.44 3.07
C HIS A 104 7.27 -9.00 2.93
N LEU A 105 6.91 -7.81 3.41
CA LEU A 105 5.55 -7.26 3.29
C LEU A 105 5.21 -6.90 1.85
N LEU A 106 6.18 -6.34 1.12
CA LEU A 106 5.99 -6.01 -0.29
C LEU A 106 5.77 -7.27 -1.14
N VAL A 107 6.49 -8.35 -0.86
CA VAL A 107 6.26 -9.66 -1.50
C VAL A 107 4.88 -10.21 -1.13
N MET A 108 4.47 -10.13 0.14
CA MET A 108 3.11 -10.55 0.55
C MET A 108 2.02 -9.74 -0.16
N LEU A 109 2.22 -8.42 -0.31
CA LEU A 109 1.29 -7.56 -1.04
C LEU A 109 1.19 -8.01 -2.50
N LEU A 110 2.32 -8.28 -3.17
CA LEU A 110 2.32 -8.80 -4.54
C LEU A 110 1.57 -10.13 -4.64
N VAL A 111 1.80 -11.07 -3.71
CA VAL A 111 1.09 -12.35 -3.68
C VAL A 111 -0.43 -12.15 -3.64
N ASN A 112 -0.91 -11.23 -2.81
CA ASN A 112 -2.34 -10.91 -2.71
C ASN A 112 -2.86 -10.25 -4.00
N LEU A 113 -2.15 -9.27 -4.56
CA LEU A 113 -2.57 -8.57 -5.79
C LEU A 113 -2.54 -9.47 -7.03
N THR A 114 -1.65 -10.46 -7.07
CA THR A 114 -1.59 -11.46 -8.15
C THR A 114 -2.61 -12.59 -8.02
N GLN A 115 -3.51 -12.55 -7.03
CA GLN A 115 -4.72 -13.38 -7.06
C GLN A 115 -5.73 -12.90 -8.12
N LEU A 116 -5.57 -11.66 -8.62
CA LEU A 116 -6.34 -11.13 -9.74
C LEU A 116 -5.57 -11.33 -11.05
N ASP A 117 -6.25 -11.79 -12.11
CA ASP A 117 -5.66 -11.94 -13.45
C ASP A 117 -5.04 -10.62 -13.95
N ALA A 118 -5.74 -9.50 -13.72
CA ALA A 118 -5.23 -8.16 -14.05
C ALA A 118 -3.93 -7.81 -13.30
N GLY A 119 -3.79 -8.31 -12.06
CA GLY A 119 -2.57 -8.17 -11.27
C GLY A 119 -1.41 -8.99 -11.84
N VAL A 120 -1.66 -10.22 -12.27
CA VAL A 120 -0.68 -11.07 -12.96
C VAL A 120 -0.22 -10.40 -14.27
N ASP A 121 -1.16 -9.95 -15.09
CA ASP A 121 -0.87 -9.27 -16.35
C ASP A 121 0.01 -8.03 -16.15
N LEU A 122 -0.28 -7.24 -15.10
CA LEU A 122 0.49 -6.04 -14.79
C LEU A 122 1.90 -6.40 -14.29
N LEU A 123 2.04 -7.42 -13.43
CA LEU A 123 3.34 -7.87 -12.95
C LEU A 123 4.25 -8.34 -14.10
N ILE A 124 3.73 -9.15 -15.02
CA ILE A 124 4.47 -9.63 -16.21
C ILE A 124 4.95 -8.43 -17.02
N LYS A 125 4.06 -7.48 -17.34
CA LYS A 125 4.40 -6.25 -18.10
C LYS A 125 5.48 -5.42 -17.42
N VAL A 126 5.46 -5.32 -16.08
CA VAL A 126 6.48 -4.59 -15.31
C VAL A 126 7.82 -5.32 -15.40
N MET A 127 7.85 -6.64 -15.22
CA MET A 127 9.08 -7.45 -15.27
C MET A 127 9.72 -7.43 -16.67
N GLU A 128 8.94 -7.53 -17.74
CA GLU A 128 9.44 -7.43 -19.12
C GLU A 128 10.13 -6.09 -19.39
N ARG A 129 9.56 -4.98 -18.90
CA ARG A 129 10.17 -3.65 -19.02
C ARG A 129 11.47 -3.54 -18.23
N CYS A 130 11.54 -4.11 -17.03
CA CYS A 130 12.76 -4.12 -16.23
C CYS A 130 13.90 -4.89 -16.93
N MET A 131 13.61 -6.04 -17.56
CA MET A 131 14.60 -6.79 -18.34
C MET A 131 15.07 -6.03 -19.58
N ALA A 132 14.17 -5.32 -20.27
CA ALA A 132 14.53 -4.53 -21.45
C ALA A 132 15.45 -3.33 -21.14
N CYS A 133 15.43 -2.80 -19.91
CA CYS A 133 16.33 -1.72 -19.50
C CYS A 133 17.74 -2.21 -19.06
N MET A 134 17.94 -3.51 -18.91
CA MET A 134 19.21 -4.11 -18.49
C MET A 134 20.04 -4.69 -19.65
N LEU A 135 19.50 -4.67 -20.88
CA LEU A 135 20.16 -5.07 -22.13
C LEU A 135 20.50 -3.84 -22.97
#